data_AF-A0A1Q3B6K5-F1
#
_entry.id   AF-A0A1Q3B6K5-F1
#
_cell.length_a   1.000
_cell.length_b   1.000
_cell.length_c   1.000
_cell.angle_alpha   90.00
_cell.angle_beta   90.00
_cell.angle_gamma   90.00
#
_symmetry.space_group_name_H-M   'P 1'
#
loop_
_entity.id
_entity.type
_entity.pdbx_description
1 polymer ?
#
loop_
_entity_poly.entity_id
_entity_poly.type
_entity_poly.pdbx_seq_one_letter_code
_entity_poly.pdbx_strand_id
1 'polypeptide(L)'
;METIISFGKLKCDSLLCAVNADEFNRISSCDSAKEIWKLLEVTYEGTNQVKESKISMLVHQYELFMMHDYENISDMFTRFTTIINSLKNLGKFYPNQELVRRILRCLPKSWTPKVTTIKEAKGLTTLPLEQLLGSLMTHEATMKEP
;
A
#
# COMPACT_ATOMS: atom_id res chain seq x y z
N MET A 1 10.34 1.63 48.10
CA MET A 1 9.94 0.86 46.90
C MET A 1 8.45 1.01 46.58
N GLU A 2 7.57 1.22 47.57
CA GLU A 2 6.12 1.41 47.34
C GLU A 2 5.75 2.73 46.62
N THR A 3 6.55 3.80 46.78
CA THR A 3 6.30 5.10 46.11
C THR A 3 6.59 5.09 44.61
N ILE A 4 7.50 4.22 44.13
CA ILE A 4 7.82 4.08 42.70
C ILE A 4 6.72 3.27 41.98
N ILE A 5 6.13 2.30 42.69
CA ILE A 5 4.97 1.52 42.23
C ILE A 5 3.73 2.44 42.07
N SER A 6 3.54 3.40 42.99
CA SER A 6 2.48 4.42 42.89
C SER A 6 2.61 5.32 41.66
N PHE A 7 3.83 5.75 41.31
CA PHE A 7 4.05 6.62 40.14
C PHE A 7 3.90 5.88 38.80
N GLY A 8 4.26 4.60 38.74
CA GLY A 8 3.98 3.73 37.59
C GLY A 8 2.49 3.50 37.38
N LYS A 9 1.72 3.35 38.48
CA LYS A 9 0.27 3.12 38.47
C LYS A 9 -0.51 4.36 38.00
N LEU A 10 -0.16 5.54 38.50
CA LEU A 10 -0.79 6.81 38.11
C LEU A 10 -0.56 7.19 36.63
N LYS A 11 0.56 6.77 36.02
CA LYS A 11 0.81 7.01 34.59
C LYS A 11 0.06 6.03 33.68
N CYS A 12 -0.27 4.83 34.18
CA CYS A 12 -1.19 3.90 33.52
C CYS A 12 -2.64 4.37 33.58
N ASP A 13 -3.08 4.98 34.70
CA ASP A 13 -4.47 5.42 34.88
C ASP A 13 -4.91 6.48 33.84
N SER A 14 -4.01 7.35 33.37
CA SER A 14 -4.33 8.30 32.28
C SER A 14 -4.38 7.68 30.88
N LEU A 15 -3.76 6.51 30.66
CA LEU A 15 -3.90 5.74 29.40
C LEU A 15 -5.18 4.88 29.40
N LEU A 16 -5.69 4.54 30.58
CA LEU A 16 -6.79 3.62 30.82
C LEU A 16 -8.17 4.14 30.36
N CYS A 17 -8.37 5.46 30.34
CA CYS A 17 -9.65 6.05 29.94
C CYS A 17 -9.96 5.93 28.43
N ALA A 18 -9.00 5.49 27.61
CA ALA A 18 -9.15 5.34 26.17
C ALA A 18 -9.30 3.88 25.69
N VAL A 19 -9.27 2.92 26.61
CA VAL A 19 -9.08 1.49 26.34
C VAL A 19 -10.37 0.74 26.66
N ASN A 20 -10.91 -0.02 25.72
CA ASN A 20 -12.13 -0.79 25.97
C ASN A 20 -11.87 -1.95 26.96
N ALA A 21 -12.93 -2.54 27.53
CA ALA A 21 -12.78 -3.56 28.58
C ALA A 21 -11.98 -4.80 28.13
N ASP A 22 -12.00 -5.14 26.84
CA ASP A 22 -11.23 -6.25 26.26
C ASP A 22 -9.73 -5.93 26.25
N GLU A 23 -9.37 -4.73 25.81
CA GLU A 23 -7.98 -4.26 25.79
C GLU A 23 -7.42 -4.10 27.21
N PHE A 24 -8.23 -3.66 28.18
CA PHE A 24 -7.81 -3.57 29.59
C PHE A 24 -7.48 -4.95 30.16
N ASN A 25 -8.30 -5.97 29.89
CA ASN A 25 -8.05 -7.34 30.33
C ASN A 25 -6.77 -7.94 29.72
N ARG A 26 -6.39 -7.52 28.51
CA ARG A 26 -5.18 -7.98 27.86
C ARG A 26 -3.94 -7.26 28.41
N ILE A 27 -4.05 -5.95 28.67
CA ILE A 27 -2.97 -5.10 29.21
C ILE A 27 -2.70 -5.38 30.70
N SER A 28 -3.72 -5.75 31.48
CA SER A 28 -3.58 -6.03 32.92
C SER A 28 -2.69 -7.22 33.24
N SER A 29 -2.39 -8.06 32.24
CA SER A 29 -1.46 -9.18 32.33
C SER A 29 0.01 -8.82 32.07
N CYS A 30 0.31 -7.58 31.68
CA CYS A 30 1.66 -7.11 31.40
C CYS A 30 2.30 -6.47 32.63
N ASP A 31 3.56 -6.80 32.92
CA ASP A 31 4.29 -6.32 34.09
C ASP A 31 5.11 -5.04 33.82
N SER A 32 5.22 -4.64 32.54
CA SER A 32 6.01 -3.48 32.13
C SER A 32 5.38 -2.67 31.00
N ALA A 33 5.68 -1.37 30.97
CA ALA A 33 5.27 -0.48 29.87
C ALA A 33 5.77 -0.96 28.49
N LYS A 34 6.91 -1.68 28.45
CA LYS A 34 7.45 -2.28 27.21
C LYS A 34 6.56 -3.40 26.69
N GLU A 35 6.03 -4.24 27.58
CA GLU A 35 5.11 -5.33 27.22
C GLU A 35 3.75 -4.78 26.78
N ILE A 36 3.23 -3.77 27.50
CA ILE A 36 2.00 -3.07 27.11
C ILE A 36 2.16 -2.48 25.70
N TRP A 37 3.26 -1.76 25.45
CA TRP A 37 3.54 -1.21 24.12
C TRP A 37 3.64 -2.30 23.06
N LYS A 38 4.32 -3.42 23.35
CA LYS A 38 4.46 -4.53 22.41
C LYS A 38 3.12 -5.20 22.09
N LEU A 39 2.26 -5.35 23.09
CA LEU A 39 0.91 -5.91 22.93
C LEU A 39 0.02 -4.98 22.10
N LEU A 40 0.07 -3.67 22.34
CA LEU A 40 -0.65 -2.67 21.56
C LEU A 40 -0.15 -2.66 20.11
N GLU A 41 1.16 -2.65 19.89
CA GLU A 41 1.78 -2.73 18.56
C GLU A 41 1.28 -3.97 17.80
N VAL A 42 1.30 -5.14 18.43
CA VAL A 42 0.79 -6.38 17.81
C VAL A 42 -0.72 -6.33 17.56
N THR A 43 -1.49 -5.73 18.46
CA THR A 43 -2.95 -5.69 18.37
C THR A 43 -3.44 -4.77 17.25
N TYR A 44 -2.84 -3.59 17.11
CA TYR A 44 -3.29 -2.60 16.14
C TYR A 44 -2.52 -2.66 14.82
N GLU A 45 -1.23 -2.96 14.84
CA GLU A 45 -0.42 -3.01 13.63
C GLU A 45 -0.18 -4.43 13.10
N GLY A 46 -0.46 -5.45 13.92
CA GLY A 46 -0.14 -6.84 13.62
C GLY A 46 1.31 -7.21 13.94
N THR A 47 1.61 -8.50 13.96
CA THR A 47 3.00 -8.98 14.12
C THR A 47 3.83 -8.68 12.87
N ASN A 48 5.15 -8.60 13.03
CA ASN A 48 6.08 -8.48 11.90
C ASN A 48 5.86 -9.58 10.86
N GLN A 49 5.59 -10.82 11.29
CA GLN A 49 5.30 -11.94 10.39
C GLN A 49 4.03 -11.70 9.55
N VAL A 50 2.97 -11.15 10.14
CA VAL A 50 1.75 -10.80 9.41
C VAL A 50 2.02 -9.66 8.43
N LYS A 51 2.81 -8.65 8.82
CA LYS A 51 3.22 -7.54 7.94
C LYS A 51 4.00 -8.07 6.73
N GLU A 52 5.02 -8.90 6.96
CA GLU A 52 5.83 -9.52 5.89
C GLU A 52 5.00 -10.40 4.96
N SER A 53 4.08 -11.21 5.50
CA SER A 53 3.16 -12.01 4.69
C SER A 53 2.28 -11.15 3.80
N LYS A 54 1.75 -10.03 4.31
CA LYS A 54 0.95 -9.08 3.52
C LYS A 54 1.79 -8.42 2.43
N ILE A 55 3.02 -8.00 2.74
CA ILE A 55 3.96 -7.44 1.76
C ILE A 55 4.21 -8.47 0.65
N SER A 56 4.53 -9.71 1.00
CA SER A 56 4.81 -10.77 0.02
C SER A 56 3.62 -11.01 -0.91
N MET A 57 2.40 -11.05 -0.38
CA MET A 57 1.18 -11.22 -1.17
C MET A 57 0.94 -10.04 -2.13
N LEU A 58 1.09 -8.80 -1.64
CA LEU A 58 0.90 -7.60 -2.45
C LEU A 58 2.00 -7.45 -3.53
N VAL A 59 3.24 -7.82 -3.22
CA VAL A 59 4.34 -7.86 -4.18
C VAL A 59 4.02 -8.86 -5.28
N HIS A 60 3.51 -10.03 -4.94
CA HIS A 60 3.10 -11.03 -5.92
C HIS A 60 1.96 -10.52 -6.82
N GLN A 61 0.95 -9.88 -6.23
CA GLN A 61 -0.13 -9.23 -7.00
C GLN A 61 0.39 -8.13 -7.93
N TYR A 62 1.33 -7.30 -7.45
CA TYR A 62 2.00 -6.29 -8.26
C TYR A 62 2.78 -6.95 -9.41
N GLU A 63 3.53 -8.01 -9.14
CA GLU A 63 4.39 -8.72 -10.11
C GLU A 63 3.63 -9.50 -11.18
N LEU A 64 2.41 -9.95 -10.87
CA LEU A 64 1.50 -10.61 -11.81
C LEU A 64 0.41 -9.68 -12.36
N PHE A 65 0.41 -8.41 -11.97
CA PHE A 65 -0.60 -7.45 -12.40
C PHE A 65 -0.68 -7.38 -13.94
N MET A 66 -1.89 -7.51 -14.47
CA MET A 66 -2.24 -7.35 -15.88
C MET A 66 -3.57 -6.60 -16.01
N MET A 67 -3.76 -5.92 -17.12
CA MET A 67 -5.08 -5.38 -17.50
C MET A 67 -6.02 -6.54 -17.84
N HIS A 68 -7.29 -6.45 -17.42
CA HIS A 68 -8.30 -7.44 -17.77
C HIS A 68 -9.00 -7.09 -19.09
N ASP A 69 -9.59 -8.08 -19.77
CA ASP A 69 -10.15 -7.91 -21.13
C ASP A 69 -11.31 -6.90 -21.21
N TYR A 70 -12.10 -6.78 -20.14
CA TYR A 70 -13.29 -5.93 -20.08
C TYR A 70 -13.09 -4.67 -19.24
N GLU A 71 -11.85 -4.40 -18.87
CA GLU A 71 -11.51 -3.29 -18.01
C GLU A 71 -11.06 -2.08 -18.86
N ASN A 72 -11.41 -0.87 -18.44
CA ASN A 72 -10.90 0.34 -19.07
C ASN A 72 -9.59 0.82 -18.39
N ILE A 73 -8.93 1.82 -18.97
CA ILE A 73 -7.65 2.31 -18.41
C ILE A 73 -7.81 2.89 -17.00
N SER A 74 -8.93 3.55 -16.69
CA SER A 74 -9.18 4.16 -15.39
C SER A 74 -9.35 3.10 -14.29
N ASP A 75 -10.10 2.04 -14.58
CA ASP A 75 -10.33 0.92 -13.67
C ASP A 75 -9.00 0.19 -13.38
N MET A 76 -8.22 -0.08 -14.43
CA MET A 76 -6.91 -0.71 -14.32
C MET A 76 -5.97 0.12 -13.44
N PHE A 77 -5.93 1.44 -13.67
CA PHE A 77 -5.09 2.34 -12.89
C PHE A 77 -5.54 2.42 -11.42
N THR A 78 -6.84 2.34 -11.16
CA THR A 78 -7.39 2.32 -9.79
C THR A 78 -6.97 1.05 -9.03
N ARG A 79 -7.05 -0.13 -9.66
CA ARG A 79 -6.52 -1.36 -9.04
C ARG A 79 -5.02 -1.29 -8.81
N PHE A 80 -4.28 -0.80 -9.80
CA PHE A 80 -2.83 -0.66 -9.71
C PHE A 80 -2.41 0.24 -8.53
N THR A 81 -2.99 1.43 -8.44
CA THR A 81 -2.71 2.39 -7.36
C THR A 81 -3.14 1.87 -5.99
N THR A 82 -4.21 1.07 -5.90
CA THR A 82 -4.63 0.41 -4.67
C THR A 82 -3.54 -0.51 -4.12
N ILE A 83 -2.90 -1.32 -4.99
CA ILE A 83 -1.79 -2.20 -4.61
C ILE A 83 -0.58 -1.37 -4.17
N ILE A 84 -0.20 -0.35 -4.94
CA ILE A 84 0.95 0.51 -4.64
C ILE A 84 0.77 1.26 -3.32
N ASN A 85 -0.42 1.81 -3.07
CA ASN A 85 -0.74 2.50 -1.82
C ASN A 85 -0.70 1.54 -0.62
N SER A 86 -1.18 0.31 -0.79
CA SER A 86 -1.12 -0.72 0.25
C SER A 86 0.33 -1.10 0.58
N LEU A 87 1.19 -1.24 -0.44
CA LEU A 87 2.62 -1.50 -0.27
C LEU A 87 3.33 -0.31 0.40
N LYS A 88 2.99 0.92 0.00
CA LYS A 88 3.52 2.16 0.59
C LYS A 88 3.19 2.27 2.08
N ASN A 89 1.96 1.93 2.47
CA ASN A 89 1.52 1.93 3.87
C ASN A 89 2.26 0.89 4.72
N LEU A 90 2.83 -0.15 4.08
CA LEU A 90 3.67 -1.17 4.72
C LEU A 90 5.17 -0.86 4.59
N GLY A 91 5.55 0.33 4.12
CA GLY A 91 6.93 0.78 4.01
C GLY A 91 7.66 0.34 2.74
N LYS A 92 6.98 -0.24 1.76
CA LYS A 92 7.57 -0.64 0.47
C LYS A 92 7.25 0.38 -0.62
N PHE A 93 8.29 0.98 -1.18
CA PHE A 93 8.19 2.05 -2.18
C PHE A 93 8.73 1.62 -3.53
N TYR A 94 8.11 2.11 -4.60
CA TYR A 94 8.53 1.89 -5.98
C TYR A 94 8.84 3.23 -6.65
N PRO A 95 10.00 3.37 -7.31
CA PRO A 95 10.30 4.58 -8.08
C PRO A 95 9.26 4.79 -9.19
N ASN A 96 8.94 6.05 -9.48
CA ASN A 96 7.97 6.43 -10.52
C ASN A 96 8.29 5.75 -11.88
N GLN A 97 9.56 5.71 -12.26
CA GLN A 97 10.02 5.04 -13.49
C GLN A 97 9.65 3.56 -13.54
N GLU A 98 9.71 2.86 -12.40
CA GLU A 98 9.34 1.45 -12.32
C GLU A 98 7.84 1.28 -12.48
N LEU A 99 7.04 2.15 -11.85
CA LEU A 99 5.58 2.16 -11.97
C LEU A 99 5.14 2.41 -13.43
N VAL A 100 5.76 3.38 -14.10
CA VAL A 100 5.51 3.66 -15.53
C VAL A 100 5.84 2.43 -16.38
N ARG A 101 7.02 1.84 -16.18
CA ARG A 101 7.43 0.62 -16.90
C ARG A 101 6.47 -0.54 -16.65
N ARG A 102 6.00 -0.68 -15.41
CA ARG A 102 5.08 -1.72 -15.00
C ARG A 102 3.75 -1.57 -15.74
N ILE A 103 3.11 -0.40 -15.66
CA ILE A 103 1.84 -0.12 -16.33
C ILE A 103 1.93 -0.43 -17.83
N LEU A 104 2.98 0.05 -18.51
CA LEU A 104 3.18 -0.18 -19.95
C LEU A 104 3.35 -1.67 -20.31
N ARG A 105 3.84 -2.51 -19.40
CA ARG A 105 3.97 -3.97 -19.60
C ARG A 105 2.67 -4.72 -19.34
N CYS A 106 1.78 -4.16 -18.53
CA CYS A 106 0.51 -4.78 -18.15
C CYS A 106 -0.59 -4.59 -19.20
N LEU A 107 -0.37 -3.72 -20.18
CA LEU A 107 -1.31 -3.45 -21.26
C LEU A 107 -1.40 -4.62 -22.27
N PRO A 108 -2.58 -4.86 -22.88
CA PRO A 108 -2.75 -5.86 -23.92
C PRO A 108 -1.87 -5.61 -25.15
N LYS A 109 -1.60 -6.66 -25.94
CA LYS A 109 -0.75 -6.56 -27.15
C LYS A 109 -1.23 -5.53 -28.17
N SER A 110 -2.55 -5.25 -28.23
CA SER A 110 -3.12 -4.21 -29.10
C SER A 110 -2.57 -2.81 -28.82
N TRP A 111 -2.04 -2.56 -27.62
CA TRP A 111 -1.46 -1.28 -27.21
C TRP A 111 0.01 -1.10 -27.63
N THR A 112 0.63 -2.12 -28.27
CA THR A 112 2.05 -2.09 -28.64
C THR A 112 2.46 -0.82 -29.39
N PRO A 113 1.72 -0.34 -30.42
CA PRO A 113 2.09 0.89 -31.13
C PRO A 113 2.18 2.11 -30.20
N LYS A 114 1.18 2.30 -29.34
CA LYS A 114 1.14 3.40 -28.37
C LYS A 114 2.27 3.31 -27.35
N VAL A 115 2.55 2.11 -26.84
CA VAL A 115 3.66 1.87 -25.89
C VAL A 115 5.00 2.24 -26.52
N THR A 116 5.23 1.90 -27.78
CA THR A 116 6.46 2.26 -28.52
C THR A 116 6.59 3.77 -28.65
N THR A 117 5.54 4.47 -29.09
CA THR A 117 5.54 5.94 -29.21
C THR A 117 5.83 6.63 -27.87
N ILE A 118 5.27 6.15 -26.76
CA ILE A 118 5.54 6.72 -25.42
C ILE A 118 7.00 6.55 -25.04
N LYS A 119 7.59 5.37 -25.30
CA LYS A 119 8.99 5.07 -25.00
C LYS A 119 9.94 5.97 -25.77
N GLU A 120 9.65 6.22 -27.05
CA GLU A 120 10.46 7.05 -27.94
C GLU A 120 10.34 8.55 -27.64
N ALA A 121 9.13 9.03 -27.33
CA ALA A 121 8.87 10.47 -27.24
C ALA A 121 9.34 11.14 -25.94
N LYS A 122 9.24 10.46 -24.80
CA LYS A 122 9.36 11.12 -23.48
C LYS A 122 10.47 10.59 -22.58
N GLY A 123 11.00 9.39 -22.85
CA GLY A 123 11.89 8.71 -21.92
C GLY A 123 11.19 8.30 -20.62
N LEU A 124 11.29 7.04 -20.23
CA LEU A 124 10.50 6.50 -19.10
C LEU A 124 10.91 7.03 -17.71
N THR A 125 12.03 7.74 -17.62
CA THR A 125 12.62 8.25 -16.36
C THR A 125 11.93 9.49 -15.83
N THR A 126 11.38 10.35 -16.70
CA THR A 126 10.85 11.67 -16.34
C THR A 126 9.33 11.78 -16.51
N LEU A 127 8.68 10.75 -17.05
CA LEU A 127 7.25 10.76 -17.33
C LEU A 127 6.41 10.68 -16.03
N PRO A 128 5.62 11.72 -15.68
CA PRO A 128 4.69 11.64 -14.56
C PRO A 128 3.57 10.64 -14.85
N LEU A 129 3.09 9.94 -13.81
CA LEU A 129 2.03 8.94 -13.94
C LEU A 129 0.72 9.55 -14.46
N GLU A 130 0.42 10.79 -14.08
CA GLU A 130 -0.78 11.50 -14.50
C GLU A 130 -0.75 11.78 -16.02
N GLN A 131 0.43 12.14 -16.54
CA GLN A 131 0.60 12.32 -17.99
C GLN A 131 0.51 10.99 -18.75
N LEU A 132 1.03 9.90 -18.17
CA LEU A 132 0.90 8.57 -18.74
C LEU A 132 -0.59 8.19 -18.81
N LEU A 133 -1.31 8.31 -17.70
CA LEU A 133 -2.74 8.01 -17.60
C LEU A 133 -3.54 8.79 -18.63
N GLY A 134 -3.36 10.11 -18.71
CA GLY A 134 -4.04 10.94 -19.71
C GLY A 134 -3.75 10.49 -21.14
N SER A 135 -2.49 10.17 -21.46
CA SER A 135 -2.12 9.69 -22.80
C SER A 135 -2.76 8.34 -23.17
N LEU A 136 -2.91 7.44 -22.19
CA LEU A 136 -3.54 6.15 -22.38
C LEU A 136 -5.07 6.29 -22.52
N MET A 137 -5.71 7.11 -21.68
CA MET A 137 -7.16 7.36 -21.78
C MET A 137 -7.56 8.03 -23.09
N THR A 138 -6.80 9.01 -23.58
CA THR A 138 -7.04 9.60 -24.91
C THR A 138 -6.95 8.55 -26.01
N HIS A 139 -5.98 7.64 -25.93
CA HIS A 139 -5.86 6.57 -26.93
C HIS A 139 -7.01 5.56 -26.85
N GLU A 140 -7.43 5.21 -25.64
CA GLU A 140 -8.59 4.34 -25.41
C GLU A 140 -9.85 4.90 -26.09
N ALA A 141 -10.09 6.21 -25.97
CA ALA A 141 -11.21 6.88 -26.63
C ALA A 141 -11.12 6.75 -28.16
N THR A 142 -9.94 6.99 -28.75
CA THR A 142 -9.75 6.87 -30.22
C THR A 142 -9.89 5.43 -30.73
N MET A 143 -9.62 4.42 -29.91
CA MET A 143 -9.81 3.02 -30.27
C MET A 143 -11.29 2.59 -30.25
N LYS A 144 -12.13 3.34 -29.54
CA LYS A 144 -13.57 3.09 -29.42
C LYS A 144 -14.40 3.91 -30.41
N GLU A 145 -13.78 4.83 -31.15
CA GLU A 145 -14.43 5.56 -32.24
C GLU A 145 -14.57 4.63 -33.47
N PRO A 146 -15.79 4.45 -34.01
CA PRO A 146 -16.08 3.54 -35.13
C PRO A 146 -15.52 4.02 -36.49
#